data_AF-A0A535GCS2-F1
#
_entry.id   AF-A0A535GCS2-F1
#
_cell.length_a   1.000
_cell.length_b   1.000
_cell.length_c   1.000
_cell.angle_alpha   90.00
_cell.angle_beta   90.00
_cell.angle_gamma   90.00
#
_symmetry.space_group_name_H-M   'P 1'
#
loop_
_entity.id
_entity.type
_entity.pdbx_description
1 polymer ?
#
loop_
_entity_poly.entity_id
_entity_poly.type
_entity_poly.pdbx_seq_one_letter_code
_entity_poly.pdbx_strand_id
1 'polypeptide(L)'
;TRRRLIVQAGGRFYIGPDNGLFAIVIEEVGIQRVHELAPRPHGAPTFEGRDVFAPAAALLASGVPIESLGPPADPPTALPDVGPRVLWTDGFGNLITNLKPPVRALRVHHHEITATAKTYAEARPGEPFVYVGSMGYLEIGVREARADKLLGARSGMSVETI
;
A
#
# COMPACT_ATOMS: atom_id res chain seq x y z
N THR A 1 11.70 3.10 20.97
CA THR A 1 11.98 3.89 19.74
C THR A 1 11.82 2.98 18.54
N ARG A 2 11.27 3.47 17.42
CA ARG A 2 11.10 2.65 16.20
C ARG A 2 12.40 2.58 15.39
N ARG A 3 12.70 1.43 14.78
CA ARG A 3 13.89 1.24 13.92
C ARG A 3 13.75 2.05 12.62
N ARG A 4 14.89 2.32 11.98
CA ARG A 4 15.00 2.97 10.66
C ARG A 4 15.64 1.97 9.74
N LEU A 5 14.95 1.49 8.72
CA LEU A 5 15.43 0.37 7.92
C LEU A 5 15.71 0.79 6.48
N ILE A 6 16.68 0.09 5.89
CA ILE A 6 16.87 -0.05 4.45
C ILE A 6 16.51 -1.49 4.11
N VAL A 7 15.52 -1.68 3.24
CA VAL A 7 15.07 -2.98 2.74
C VAL A 7 15.42 -3.09 1.27
N GLN A 8 16.16 -4.13 0.89
CA GLN A 8 16.35 -4.49 -0.50
C GLN A 8 15.33 -5.58 -0.89
N ALA A 9 14.52 -5.31 -1.89
CA ALA A 9 13.45 -6.20 -2.35
C ALA A 9 13.17 -5.96 -3.84
N GLY A 10 12.94 -7.01 -4.63
CA GLY A 10 12.67 -6.89 -6.06
C GLY A 10 13.71 -6.08 -6.86
N GLY A 11 14.99 -6.12 -6.45
CA GLY A 11 16.06 -5.34 -7.10
C GLY A 11 16.04 -3.83 -6.82
N ARG A 12 15.23 -3.37 -5.85
CA ARG A 12 15.12 -1.96 -5.44
C ARG A 12 15.45 -1.82 -3.95
N PHE A 13 15.74 -0.59 -3.54
CA PHE A 13 15.90 -0.21 -2.13
C PHE A 13 14.69 0.60 -1.64
N TYR A 14 14.18 0.25 -0.47
CA TYR A 14 13.11 0.94 0.25
C TYR A 14 13.68 1.41 1.59
N ILE A 15 13.44 2.67 1.96
CA ILE A 15 14.04 3.28 3.14
C ILE A 15 12.96 3.99 3.93
N GLY A 16 12.95 3.79 5.25
CA GLY A 16 11.87 4.34 6.05
C GLY A 16 11.76 3.79 7.46
N PRO A 17 10.68 4.16 8.16
CA PRO A 17 10.38 3.66 9.50
C PRO A 17 10.05 2.18 9.50
N ASP A 18 10.50 1.46 10.52
CA ASP A 18 10.00 0.12 10.81
C ASP A 18 8.67 0.20 11.56
N ASN A 19 7.57 0.24 10.81
CA ASN A 19 6.21 0.37 11.34
C ASN A 19 5.18 -0.40 10.51
N GLY A 20 5.61 -1.41 9.74
CA GLY A 20 4.75 -2.15 8.83
C GLY A 20 4.70 -1.62 7.40
N LEU A 21 5.25 -0.43 7.11
CA LEU A 21 5.22 0.16 5.76
C LEU A 21 5.80 -0.77 4.67
N PHE A 22 6.81 -1.58 5.00
CA PHE A 22 7.45 -2.48 4.06
C PHE A 22 6.69 -3.80 3.81
N ALA A 23 5.65 -4.10 4.60
CA ALA A 23 5.00 -5.40 4.56
C ALA A 23 4.44 -5.75 3.17
N ILE A 24 3.74 -4.81 2.52
CA ILE A 24 3.12 -5.02 1.20
C ILE A 24 4.16 -5.35 0.14
N VAL A 25 5.28 -4.60 0.10
CA VAL A 25 6.31 -4.83 -0.91
C VAL A 25 7.08 -6.13 -0.64
N ILE A 26 7.30 -6.48 0.62
CA ILE A 26 7.93 -7.76 0.98
C ILE A 26 7.04 -8.94 0.58
N GLU A 27 5.74 -8.83 0.79
CA GLU A 27 4.77 -9.85 0.36
C GLU A 27 4.76 -10.01 -1.17
N GLU A 28 4.86 -8.92 -1.91
CA GLU A 28 4.76 -8.94 -3.36
C GLU A 28 6.03 -9.45 -4.08
N VAL A 29 7.22 -9.03 -3.64
CA VAL A 29 8.49 -9.32 -4.35
C VAL A 29 9.53 -10.07 -3.53
N GLY A 30 9.23 -10.38 -2.26
CA GLY A 30 10.17 -11.02 -1.35
C GLY A 30 11.28 -10.11 -0.85
N ILE A 31 11.80 -10.44 0.33
CA ILE A 31 12.90 -9.72 0.97
C ILE A 31 14.25 -10.30 0.55
N GLN A 32 15.21 -9.45 0.22
CA GLN A 32 16.57 -9.85 -0.14
C GLN A 32 17.57 -9.51 0.97
N ARG A 33 17.56 -8.26 1.46
CA ARG A 33 18.44 -7.80 2.54
C ARG A 33 17.75 -6.73 3.38
N VAL A 34 18.15 -6.64 4.65
CA VAL A 34 17.67 -5.60 5.58
C VAL A 34 18.85 -5.08 6.37
N HIS A 35 18.96 -3.76 6.46
CA HIS A 35 19.94 -3.08 7.29
C HIS A 35 19.24 -2.03 8.15
N GLU A 36 19.71 -1.86 9.38
CA GLU A 36 19.29 -0.74 10.22
C GLU A 36 20.18 0.46 9.93
N LEU A 37 19.56 1.58 9.58
CA LEU A 37 20.27 2.80 9.24
C LEU A 37 20.97 3.37 10.48
N ALA A 38 22.27 3.64 10.35
CA ALA A 38 23.07 4.20 11.44
C ALA A 38 22.47 5.52 11.97
N PRO A 39 22.54 5.79 13.28
CA PRO A 39 22.06 7.03 13.86
C PRO A 39 22.71 8.26 13.22
N ARG A 40 21.91 9.28 12.88
CA ARG A 40 22.41 10.59 12.45
C ARG A 40 22.28 11.61 13.59
N PRO A 41 23.38 12.25 14.03
CA PRO A 41 23.36 13.13 15.20
C PRO A 41 22.65 14.48 14.97
N HIS A 42 22.36 14.88 13.72
CA HIS A 42 21.88 16.23 13.38
C HIS A 42 20.49 16.29 12.72
N GLY A 43 19.66 15.25 12.86
CA GLY A 43 18.31 15.23 12.28
C GLY A 43 17.26 15.89 13.18
N ALA A 44 16.33 16.64 12.58
CA ALA A 44 15.17 17.14 13.32
C ALA A 44 14.26 15.98 13.76
N PRO A 45 13.73 15.99 14.99
CA PRO A 45 12.93 14.87 15.51
C PRO A 45 11.60 14.66 14.77
N THR A 46 11.13 15.66 14.02
CA THR A 46 9.82 15.66 13.35
C THR A 46 9.91 15.45 11.84
N PHE A 47 11.11 15.46 11.23
CA PHE A 47 11.24 15.38 9.77
C PHE A 47 12.34 14.42 9.30
N GLU A 48 12.30 13.19 9.83
CA GLU A 48 13.23 12.12 9.42
C GLU A 48 13.17 11.79 7.93
N GLY A 49 12.03 12.04 7.25
CA GLY A 49 11.93 11.97 5.80
C GLY A 49 13.04 12.75 5.08
N ARG A 50 13.20 14.02 5.46
CA ARG A 50 14.21 14.91 4.87
C ARG A 50 15.61 14.68 5.44
N ASP A 51 15.71 14.45 6.75
CA ASP A 51 17.01 14.51 7.44
C ASP A 51 17.71 13.14 7.56
N VAL A 52 16.98 12.05 7.39
CA VAL A 52 17.47 10.69 7.64
C VAL A 52 17.25 9.79 6.42
N PHE A 53 16.01 9.66 5.95
CA PHE A 53 15.66 8.72 4.89
C PHE A 53 16.09 9.21 3.50
N ALA A 54 15.80 10.46 3.13
CA ALA A 54 16.19 11.00 1.82
C ALA A 54 17.71 11.03 1.59
N PRO A 55 18.56 11.43 2.56
CA PRO A 55 20.01 11.37 2.38
C PRO A 55 20.54 9.94 2.27
N ALA A 56 19.95 8.97 2.97
CA ALA A 56 20.30 7.56 2.80
C ALA A 56 19.92 7.06 1.40
N ALA A 57 18.75 7.46 0.89
CA ALA A 57 18.32 7.17 -0.48
C ALA A 57 19.29 7.74 -1.52
N ALA A 58 19.72 8.99 -1.33
CA ALA A 58 20.68 9.64 -2.23
C ALA A 58 22.03 8.92 -2.27
N LEU A 59 22.53 8.44 -1.13
CA LEU A 59 23.76 7.67 -1.06
C LEU A 59 23.63 6.34 -1.82
N LEU A 60 22.57 5.55 -1.57
CA LEU A 60 22.33 4.31 -2.30
C LEU A 60 22.19 4.55 -3.81
N ALA A 61 21.45 5.59 -4.20
CA ALA A 61 21.29 5.96 -5.61
C ALA A 61 22.62 6.38 -6.27
N SER A 62 23.59 6.86 -5.49
CA SER A 62 24.94 7.20 -5.93
C SER A 62 25.90 6.01 -5.95
N GLY A 63 25.42 4.79 -5.69
CA GLY A 63 26.22 3.57 -5.71
C GLY A 63 26.93 3.24 -4.39
N VAL A 64 26.62 3.96 -3.30
CA VAL A 64 27.16 3.64 -1.98
C VAL A 64 26.63 2.27 -1.53
N PRO A 65 27.50 1.32 -1.10
CA PRO A 65 27.06 0.01 -0.65
C PRO A 65 26.17 0.09 0.60
N ILE A 66 25.13 -0.74 0.67
CA ILE A 66 24.17 -0.76 1.79
C ILE A 66 24.85 -1.03 3.15
N GLU A 67 25.91 -1.85 3.14
CA GLU A 67 26.69 -2.23 4.31
C GLU A 67 27.40 -1.03 4.97
N SER A 68 27.65 0.04 4.19
CA SER A 68 28.26 1.27 4.71
C SER A 68 27.25 2.19 5.42
N LEU A 69 25.94 1.95 5.24
CA LEU A 69 24.88 2.78 5.81
C LEU A 69 24.37 2.24 7.16
N GLY A 70 24.77 1.03 7.54
CA GLY A 70 24.49 0.45 8.84
C GLY A 70 24.55 -1.08 8.84
N PRO A 71 24.46 -1.70 10.03
CA PRO A 71 24.57 -3.15 10.18
C PRO A 71 23.36 -3.88 9.57
N PRO A 72 23.51 -5.17 9.21
CA PRO A 72 22.37 -6.03 8.93
C PRO A 72 21.37 -6.04 10.08
N ALA A 73 20.09 -6.20 9.77
CA ALA A 73 19.02 -6.23 10.76
C ALA A 73 18.03 -7.35 10.47
N ASP A 74 17.24 -7.69 11.49
CA ASP A 74 16.13 -8.63 11.35
C ASP A 74 15.06 -8.11 10.38
N PRO A 75 14.21 -9.01 9.84
CA PRO A 75 13.09 -8.61 9.00
C PRO A 75 12.23 -7.49 9.62
N PRO A 76 11.65 -6.60 8.78
CA PRO A 76 10.77 -5.54 9.27
C PRO A 76 9.52 -6.09 9.95
N THR A 77 8.91 -5.22 10.76
CA THR A 77 7.62 -5.48 11.39
C THR A 77 6.57 -5.78 10.33
N ALA A 78 5.87 -6.91 10.47
CA ALA A 78 4.74 -7.26 9.62
C ALA A 78 3.51 -6.41 9.97
N LEU A 79 2.61 -6.19 9.00
CA LEU A 79 1.28 -5.67 9.30
C LEU A 79 0.40 -6.82 9.81
N PRO A 80 -0.48 -6.56 10.80
CA PRO A 80 -1.46 -7.56 11.21
C PRO A 80 -2.37 -7.90 10.04
N ASP A 81 -2.68 -9.18 9.86
CA ASP A 81 -3.75 -9.58 8.95
C ASP A 81 -5.09 -9.15 9.56
N VAL A 82 -5.69 -8.17 8.91
CA VAL A 82 -6.96 -7.56 9.30
C VAL A 82 -8.08 -7.98 8.33
N GLY A 83 -7.83 -8.91 7.41
CA GLY A 83 -8.80 -9.38 6.43
C GLY A 83 -9.16 -8.35 5.34
N PRO A 84 -10.16 -8.66 4.49
CA PRO A 84 -10.50 -7.84 3.34
C PRO A 84 -11.02 -6.45 3.72
N ARG A 85 -10.53 -5.42 3.02
CA ARG A 85 -10.80 -4.01 3.34
C ARG A 85 -10.49 -3.06 2.20
N VAL A 86 -11.01 -1.84 2.32
CA VAL A 86 -10.60 -0.68 1.54
C VAL A 86 -9.22 -0.23 2.03
N LEU A 87 -8.21 -0.27 1.16
CA LEU A 87 -6.87 0.25 1.41
C LEU A 87 -6.86 1.79 1.32
N TRP A 88 -7.36 2.33 0.21
CA TRP A 88 -7.54 3.77 0.04
C TRP A 88 -8.67 4.11 -0.93
N THR A 89 -9.02 5.38 -1.00
CA THR A 89 -9.96 5.96 -1.96
C THR A 89 -9.21 6.91 -2.89
N ASP A 90 -9.30 6.70 -4.20
CA ASP A 90 -8.61 7.57 -5.16
C ASP A 90 -9.28 8.96 -5.30
N GLY A 91 -8.71 9.80 -6.16
CA GLY A 91 -9.25 11.15 -6.43
C GLY A 91 -10.66 11.16 -7.03
N PHE A 92 -11.03 10.10 -7.75
CA PHE A 92 -12.35 9.94 -8.38
C PHE A 92 -13.38 9.35 -7.42
N GLY A 93 -12.97 8.86 -6.26
CA GLY A 93 -13.85 8.24 -5.27
C GLY A 93 -14.00 6.73 -5.44
N ASN A 94 -13.16 6.08 -6.26
CA ASN A 94 -13.13 4.61 -6.33
C ASN A 94 -12.50 4.04 -5.06
N LEU A 95 -12.98 2.88 -4.63
CA LEU A 95 -12.47 2.18 -3.46
C LEU A 95 -11.48 1.12 -3.90
N ILE A 96 -10.21 1.28 -3.51
CA ILE A 96 -9.17 0.30 -3.78
C ILE A 96 -9.13 -0.66 -2.61
N THR A 97 -9.29 -1.96 -2.87
CA THR A 97 -9.28 -2.98 -1.82
C THR A 97 -7.94 -3.70 -1.75
N ASN A 98 -7.73 -4.53 -0.73
CA ASN A 98 -6.62 -5.48 -0.66
C ASN A 98 -6.94 -6.85 -1.30
N LEU A 99 -8.06 -6.98 -2.00
CA LEU A 99 -8.47 -8.23 -2.64
C LEU A 99 -7.92 -8.32 -4.06
N LYS A 100 -7.57 -9.53 -4.50
CA LYS A 100 -7.22 -9.84 -5.89
C LYS A 100 -8.29 -10.77 -6.50
N PRO A 101 -8.39 -10.87 -7.84
CA PRO A 101 -9.22 -11.88 -8.50
C PRO A 101 -8.95 -13.30 -7.96
N PRO A 102 -9.93 -14.23 -8.02
CA PRO A 102 -11.08 -14.25 -8.92
C PRO A 102 -12.42 -13.76 -8.32
N VAL A 103 -12.43 -13.15 -7.13
CA VAL A 103 -13.67 -12.66 -6.50
C VAL A 103 -14.38 -11.63 -7.41
N ARG A 104 -15.71 -11.73 -7.50
CA ARG A 104 -16.53 -10.88 -8.40
C ARG A 104 -17.66 -10.12 -7.71
N ALA A 105 -18.08 -10.56 -6.52
CA ALA A 105 -19.10 -9.89 -5.74
C ALA A 105 -18.52 -9.49 -4.39
N LEU A 106 -18.81 -8.25 -3.98
CA LEU A 106 -18.30 -7.66 -2.76
C LEU A 106 -19.45 -7.04 -1.96
N ARG A 107 -19.36 -7.10 -0.63
CA ARG A 107 -20.16 -6.28 0.27
C ARG A 107 -19.31 -5.17 0.86
N VAL A 108 -19.84 -3.95 0.85
CA VAL A 108 -19.32 -2.86 1.67
C VAL A 108 -20.49 -2.28 2.46
N HIS A 109 -20.37 -2.30 3.79
CA HIS A 109 -21.50 -2.03 4.68
C HIS A 109 -22.70 -2.95 4.39
N HIS A 110 -23.82 -2.36 3.94
CA HIS A 110 -25.06 -3.04 3.60
C HIS A 110 -25.29 -3.10 2.08
N HIS A 111 -24.31 -2.65 1.29
CA HIS A 111 -24.38 -2.64 -0.16
C HIS A 111 -23.73 -3.90 -0.73
N GLU A 112 -24.54 -4.72 -1.39
CA GLU A 112 -24.05 -5.82 -2.21
C GLU A 112 -23.77 -5.33 -3.62
N ILE A 113 -22.56 -5.58 -4.11
CA ILE A 113 -22.11 -5.14 -5.42
C ILE A 113 -21.75 -6.40 -6.20
N THR A 114 -22.65 -6.81 -7.09
CA THR A 114 -22.51 -8.00 -7.93
C THR A 114 -22.23 -7.66 -9.39
N ALA A 115 -22.49 -6.42 -9.79
CA ALA A 115 -22.14 -5.93 -11.11
C ALA A 115 -20.61 -5.91 -11.28
N THR A 116 -20.14 -6.39 -12.42
CA THR A 116 -18.72 -6.37 -12.79
C THR A 116 -18.54 -5.75 -14.17
N ALA A 117 -17.42 -5.09 -14.37
CA ALA A 117 -17.05 -4.52 -15.66
C ALA A 117 -15.53 -4.56 -15.84
N LYS A 118 -15.05 -4.61 -17.09
CA LYS A 118 -13.62 -4.47 -17.38
C LYS A 118 -13.21 -3.01 -17.51
N THR A 119 -14.14 -2.16 -17.94
CA THR A 119 -13.93 -0.72 -18.10
C THR A 119 -15.14 0.05 -17.60
N TYR A 120 -14.97 1.33 -17.25
CA TYR A 120 -16.09 2.18 -16.84
C TYR A 120 -17.20 2.27 -17.89
N ALA A 121 -16.87 2.20 -19.19
CA ALA A 121 -17.85 2.33 -20.27
C ALA A 121 -18.85 1.16 -20.31
N GLU A 122 -18.44 -0.02 -19.85
CA GLU A 122 -19.29 -1.21 -19.75
C GLU A 122 -20.24 -1.16 -18.54
N ALA A 123 -19.95 -0.31 -17.55
CA ALA A 123 -20.77 -0.14 -16.37
C ALA A 123 -21.97 0.79 -16.63
N ARG A 124 -23.06 0.52 -15.90
CA ARG A 124 -24.24 1.39 -15.89
C ARG A 124 -23.94 2.68 -15.12
N PRO A 125 -24.26 3.87 -15.68
CA PRO A 125 -24.09 5.13 -14.97
C PRO A 125 -24.79 5.12 -13.60
N GLY A 126 -24.09 5.61 -12.56
CA GLY A 126 -24.65 5.72 -11.21
C GLY A 126 -24.76 4.41 -10.42
N GLU A 127 -24.52 3.24 -11.02
CA GLU A 127 -24.51 1.95 -10.31
C GLU A 127 -23.09 1.56 -9.89
N PRO A 128 -22.89 1.05 -8.65
CA PRO A 128 -21.59 0.55 -8.23
C PRO A 128 -21.25 -0.78 -8.93
N PHE A 129 -19.98 -0.97 -9.23
CA PHE A 129 -19.49 -2.18 -9.87
C PHE A 129 -18.07 -2.52 -9.40
N VAL A 130 -17.74 -3.81 -9.43
CA VAL A 130 -16.38 -4.33 -9.15
C VAL A 130 -15.59 -4.45 -10.45
N TYR A 131 -14.34 -4.02 -10.44
CA TYR A 131 -13.42 -4.19 -11.56
C TYR A 131 -12.00 -4.48 -11.06
N VAL A 132 -11.13 -4.95 -11.95
CA VAL A 132 -9.70 -5.11 -11.64
C VAL A 132 -8.98 -3.81 -12.00
N GLY A 133 -8.42 -3.15 -10.99
CA GLY A 133 -7.67 -1.92 -11.14
C GLY A 133 -6.29 -2.13 -11.77
N SER A 134 -5.61 -1.03 -12.09
CA SER A 134 -4.29 -1.06 -12.72
C SER A 134 -3.19 -1.67 -11.85
N MET A 135 -3.42 -1.76 -10.53
CA MET A 135 -2.52 -2.41 -9.58
C MET A 135 -2.86 -3.89 -9.34
N GLY A 136 -3.82 -4.45 -10.10
CA GLY A 136 -4.23 -5.86 -10.00
C GLY A 136 -5.13 -6.19 -8.81
N TYR A 137 -5.48 -5.20 -8.00
CA TYR A 137 -6.48 -5.32 -6.94
C TYR A 137 -7.90 -5.19 -7.49
N LEU A 138 -8.87 -5.74 -6.78
CA LEU A 138 -10.28 -5.47 -6.99
C LEU A 138 -10.60 -4.09 -6.45
N GLU A 139 -11.27 -3.30 -7.27
CA GLU A 139 -11.70 -1.95 -6.97
C GLU A 139 -13.22 -1.84 -7.13
N ILE A 140 -13.83 -0.93 -6.39
CA ILE A 140 -15.26 -0.61 -6.51
C ILE A 140 -15.39 0.82 -7.03
N GLY A 141 -16.00 0.96 -8.19
CA GLY A 141 -16.24 2.25 -8.83
C GLY A 141 -17.73 2.50 -9.04
N VAL A 142 -18.07 3.74 -9.36
CA VAL A 142 -19.39 4.12 -9.88
C VAL A 142 -19.14 4.97 -11.11
N ARG A 143 -19.71 4.59 -12.25
CA ARG A 143 -19.54 5.36 -13.48
C ARG A 143 -20.16 6.75 -13.30
N GLU A 144 -19.37 7.78 -13.60
CA GLU A 144 -19.77 9.21 -13.53
C GLU A 144 -20.19 9.68 -12.13
N ALA A 145 -19.81 8.95 -11.08
CA ALA A 145 -20.04 9.34 -9.69
C ALA A 145 -18.96 8.79 -8.75
N ARG A 146 -19.16 8.98 -7.44
CA ARG A 146 -18.20 8.66 -6.38
C ARG A 146 -18.66 7.44 -5.58
N ALA A 147 -17.90 6.34 -5.61
CA ALA A 147 -18.24 5.12 -4.86
C ALA A 147 -18.14 5.34 -3.35
N ASP A 148 -17.12 6.05 -2.86
CA ASP A 148 -16.96 6.40 -1.45
C ASP A 148 -18.16 7.15 -0.85
N LYS A 149 -18.73 8.10 -1.61
CA LYS A 149 -19.91 8.85 -1.18
C LYS A 149 -21.18 8.01 -1.25
N LEU A 150 -21.40 7.30 -2.35
CA LEU A 150 -22.60 6.51 -2.56
C LEU A 150 -22.69 5.36 -1.53
N LEU A 151 -21.56 4.71 -1.25
CA LEU A 151 -21.49 3.54 -0.36
C LEU A 151 -21.20 3.91 1.11
N GLY A 152 -20.95 5.19 1.41
CA GLY A 152 -20.54 5.64 2.75
C GLY A 152 -19.19 5.06 3.21
N ALA A 153 -18.34 4.64 2.28
CA ALA A 153 -17.13 3.88 2.54
C ALA A 153 -15.90 4.78 2.70
N ARG A 154 -14.88 4.29 3.41
CA ARG A 154 -13.59 4.96 3.63
C ARG A 154 -12.46 3.96 3.81
N SER A 155 -11.21 4.43 3.68
CA SER A 155 -10.01 3.64 3.99
C SER A 155 -10.10 2.98 5.36
N GLY A 156 -9.65 1.73 5.44
CA GLY A 156 -9.66 0.91 6.65
C GLY A 156 -10.99 0.21 6.95
N MET A 157 -12.04 0.46 6.17
CA MET A 157 -13.31 -0.24 6.32
C MET A 157 -13.24 -1.66 5.76
N SER A 158 -13.83 -2.61 6.47
CA SER A 158 -13.91 -4.00 6.03
C SER A 158 -14.76 -4.15 4.76
N VAL A 159 -14.39 -5.14 3.95
CA VAL A 159 -15.09 -5.59 2.76
C VAL A 159 -15.41 -7.07 2.98
N GLU A 160 -16.52 -7.57 2.44
CA GLU A 160 -16.82 -9.01 2.44
C GLU A 160 -16.85 -9.54 1.02
N THR A 161 -16.36 -10.75 0.81
CA THR A 161 -16.54 -11.48 -0.45
C THR A 161 -17.87 -12.24 -0.39
N ILE A 162 -18.70 -12.14 -1.41
CA ILE A 162 -19.99 -12.84 -1.51
C ILE A 162 -19.96 -13.87 -2.63
#